data_AF-A0A0B5QJ37-F1
#
_entry.id   AF-A0A0B5QJ37-F1
#
_cell.length_a   1.000
_cell.length_b   1.000
_cell.length_c   1.000
_cell.angle_alpha   90.00
_cell.angle_beta   90.00
_cell.angle_gamma   90.00
#
_symmetry.space_group_name_H-M   'P 1'
#
loop_
_entity.id
_entity.type
_entity.pdbx_description
1 polymer ?
#
loop_
_entity_poly.entity_id
_entity_poly.type
_entity_poly.pdbx_seq_one_letter_code
_entity_poly.pdbx_strand_id
1 'polypeptide(L)'
;MYIERTLIRCIFKYKGKKYNIEDIMPHCLEKESVLFLYEQGNYSDDIYRASLIRMRYGDDEIPKLPKGSNEIELVDIDINCN
;
A
#
# COMPACT_ATOMS: atom_id res chain seq x y z
N MET A 1 -5.78 6.92 -26.68
CA MET A 1 -5.11 5.83 -25.93
C MET A 1 -5.65 5.85 -24.52
N TYR A 2 -6.39 4.82 -24.11
CA TYR A 2 -6.67 4.61 -22.70
C TYR A 2 -5.35 4.20 -22.06
N ILE A 3 -4.92 4.92 -21.03
CA ILE A 3 -3.74 4.52 -20.25
C ILE A 3 -4.25 3.44 -19.31
N GLU A 4 -3.85 2.19 -19.55
CA GLU A 4 -4.12 1.09 -18.62
C GLU A 4 -3.50 1.41 -17.25
N ARG A 5 -4.21 1.09 -16.18
CA ARG A 5 -3.79 1.36 -14.80
C ARG A 5 -3.94 0.11 -13.96
N THR A 6 -2.99 -0.10 -13.06
CA THR A 6 -3.16 -1.10 -12.00
C THR A 6 -3.81 -0.45 -10.79
N LEU A 7 -5.01 -0.93 -10.47
CA LEU A 7 -5.70 -0.65 -9.22
C LEU A 7 -5.26 -1.64 -8.16
N ILE A 8 -4.81 -1.13 -7.02
CA ILE A 8 -4.32 -1.92 -5.90
C ILE A 8 -5.16 -1.58 -4.69
N ARG A 9 -5.81 -2.59 -4.12
CA ARG A 9 -6.58 -2.46 -2.89
C ARG A 9 -5.91 -3.28 -1.82
N CYS A 10 -5.44 -2.65 -0.77
CA CYS A 10 -4.76 -3.34 0.32
C CYS A 10 -5.38 -3.02 1.67
N ILE A 11 -5.25 -3.98 2.59
CA ILE A 11 -5.63 -3.82 3.98
C ILE A 11 -4.35 -3.82 4.82
N PHE A 12 -4.05 -2.69 5.43
CA PHE A 12 -2.98 -2.59 6.42
C PHE A 12 -3.52 -2.73 7.83
N LYS A 13 -2.71 -3.26 8.74
CA LYS A 13 -3.02 -3.30 10.17
C LYS A 13 -1.90 -2.68 10.98
N TYR A 14 -2.27 -1.74 11.85
CA TYR A 14 -1.36 -1.07 12.77
C TYR A 14 -2.03 -0.94 14.14
N LYS A 15 -1.34 -1.41 15.20
CA LYS A 15 -1.83 -1.39 16.60
C LYS A 15 -3.28 -1.87 16.77
N GLY A 16 -3.66 -2.91 16.02
CA GLY A 16 -4.99 -3.52 16.08
C GLY A 16 -6.07 -2.84 15.22
N LYS A 17 -5.81 -1.66 14.64
CA LYS A 17 -6.71 -0.99 13.69
C LYS A 17 -6.39 -1.43 12.26
N LYS A 18 -7.44 -1.60 11.45
CA LYS A 18 -7.33 -1.94 10.01
C LYS A 18 -7.57 -0.69 9.16
N TYR A 19 -6.81 -0.59 8.07
CA TYR A 19 -6.85 0.51 7.11
C TYR A 19 -7.03 -0.04 5.71
N ASN A 20 -8.17 0.28 5.09
CA ASN A 20 -8.39 -0.04 3.69
C ASN A 20 -7.79 1.07 2.84
N ILE A 21 -6.88 0.73 1.94
CA ILE A 21 -6.18 1.65 1.05
C ILE A 21 -6.47 1.27 -0.39
N GLU A 22 -6.61 2.28 -1.23
CA GLU A 22 -6.65 2.13 -2.68
C GLU A 22 -5.51 2.95 -3.26
N ASP A 23 -4.63 2.31 -4.02
CA ASP A 23 -3.51 2.91 -4.73
C ASP A 23 -3.65 2.64 -6.23
N ILE A 24 -3.13 3.56 -7.05
CA ILE A 24 -3.23 3.50 -8.51
C ILE A 24 -1.84 3.70 -9.08
N MET A 25 -1.32 2.66 -9.72
CA MET A 25 -0.07 2.75 -10.44
C MET A 25 -0.33 3.12 -11.91
N PRO A 26 0.45 4.06 -12.48
CA PRO A 26 0.43 4.29 -13.92
C PRO A 26 0.99 3.05 -14.62
N HIS A 27 0.33 2.61 -15.70
CA HIS A 27 0.59 1.38 -16.44
C HIS A 27 0.04 0.12 -15.76
N CYS A 28 -0.45 -0.83 -16.56
CA CYS A 28 -0.74 -2.17 -16.07
C CYS A 28 0.59 -2.90 -15.82
N LEU A 29 0.90 -3.10 -14.54
CA LEU A 29 1.99 -3.95 -14.09
C LEU A 29 1.50 -5.38 -13.92
N GLU A 30 2.39 -6.34 -14.18
CA GLU A 30 2.11 -7.75 -13.89
C GLU A 30 1.81 -7.93 -12.39
N LYS A 31 0.78 -8.72 -12.10
CA LYS A 31 0.29 -8.95 -10.73
C LYS A 31 1.41 -9.40 -9.78
N GLU A 32 2.30 -10.27 -10.24
CA GLU A 32 3.42 -10.78 -9.45
C GLU A 32 4.45 -9.69 -9.11
N SER A 33 4.69 -8.75 -10.03
CA SER A 33 5.57 -7.62 -9.77
C SER A 33 4.99 -6.70 -8.70
N VAL A 34 3.68 -6.46 -8.75
CA VAL A 34 2.99 -5.63 -7.75
C VAL A 34 2.98 -6.32 -6.39
N LEU A 35 2.68 -7.62 -6.34
CA LEU A 35 2.77 -8.41 -5.10
C LEU A 35 4.17 -8.32 -4.49
N PHE A 36 5.22 -8.52 -5.31
CA PHE A 36 6.60 -8.39 -4.83
C PHE A 36 6.87 -7.01 -4.24
N LEU A 37 6.45 -5.93 -4.91
CA LEU A 37 6.65 -4.56 -4.42
C LEU A 37 6.03 -4.33 -3.03
N TYR A 38 4.82 -4.84 -2.81
CA TYR A 38 4.04 -4.64 -1.59
C TYR A 38 4.43 -5.59 -0.45
N GLU A 39 4.90 -6.79 -0.77
CA GLU A 39 5.30 -7.80 0.22
C GLU A 39 6.78 -7.69 0.62
N GLN A 40 7.66 -7.43 -0.34
CA GLN A 40 9.12 -7.54 -0.15
C GLN A 40 9.92 -6.35 -0.70
N GLY A 41 9.32 -5.57 -1.60
CA GLY A 41 9.97 -4.44 -2.25
C GLY A 41 9.76 -3.13 -1.50
N ASN A 42 9.88 -2.01 -2.21
CA ASN A 42 9.86 -0.68 -1.60
C ASN A 42 8.56 -0.34 -0.85
N TYR A 43 7.44 -0.96 -1.20
CA TYR A 43 6.14 -0.71 -0.58
C TYR A 43 5.85 -1.64 0.61
N SER A 44 6.77 -2.56 0.90
CA SER A 44 6.77 -3.33 2.14
C SER A 44 7.17 -2.49 3.35
N ASP A 45 7.89 -1.38 3.16
CA ASP A 45 8.38 -0.54 4.24
C ASP A 45 7.28 0.35 4.84
N ASP A 46 7.30 0.46 6.17
CA ASP A 46 6.33 1.22 6.95
C ASP A 46 6.29 2.71 6.58
N ILE A 47 7.39 3.30 6.09
CA ILE A 47 7.38 4.69 5.63
C ILE A 47 6.33 4.87 4.53
N TYR A 48 6.31 3.94 3.57
CA TYR A 48 5.38 3.98 2.45
C TYR A 48 3.95 3.67 2.91
N ARG A 49 3.77 2.60 3.69
CA ARG A 49 2.45 2.20 4.21
C ARG A 49 1.82 3.29 5.09
N ALA A 50 2.60 3.91 5.98
CA ALA A 50 2.15 5.03 6.80
C ALA A 50 1.82 6.26 5.94
N SER A 51 2.55 6.50 4.85
CA SER A 51 2.23 7.57 3.91
C SER A 51 0.88 7.35 3.23
N LEU A 52 0.61 6.13 2.75
CA LEU A 52 -0.68 5.77 2.14
C LEU A 52 -1.85 5.95 3.12
N ILE A 53 -1.68 5.50 4.37
CA ILE A 53 -2.69 5.68 5.42
C ILE A 53 -2.99 7.16 5.65
N ARG A 54 -1.96 7.99 5.82
CA ARG A 54 -2.13 9.44 6.04
C ARG A 54 -2.80 10.14 4.88
N MET A 55 -2.42 9.81 3.64
CA MET A 55 -3.05 10.40 2.45
C MET A 55 -4.56 10.11 2.38
N ARG A 56 -5.02 8.97 2.90
CA ARG A 56 -6.45 8.61 2.88
C ARG A 56 -7.22 9.05 4.13
N TYR A 57 -6.65 8.90 5.31
CA TYR A 57 -7.34 9.06 6.59
C TYR A 57 -6.94 10.34 7.35
N GLY A 58 -5.92 11.07 6.89
CA GLY A 58 -5.41 12.29 7.51
C GLY A 58 -4.03 12.10 8.17
N ASP A 59 -3.25 13.18 8.24
CA ASP A 59 -1.87 13.16 8.74
C ASP A 59 -1.74 12.75 10.21
N ASP A 60 -2.78 12.98 11.02
CA ASP A 60 -2.80 12.67 12.45
C ASP A 60 -3.14 11.20 12.75
N GLU A 61 -3.55 10.42 11.75
CA GLU A 61 -4.03 9.05 11.93
C GLU A 61 -2.91 8.08 12.29
N ILE A 62 -1.70 8.29 11.78
CA ILE A 62 -0.54 7.44 12.08
C ILE A 62 0.73 8.30 12.10
N PRO A 63 1.64 8.12 13.08
CA PRO A 63 2.89 8.88 13.11
C PRO A 63 3.80 8.53 11.93
N LYS A 64 4.81 9.37 11.69
CA LYS A 64 5.93 9.01 10.82
C LYS A 64 6.72 7.87 11.47
N LEU A 65 6.76 6.72 10.82
CA LEU A 65 7.52 5.56 11.27
C LEU A 65 8.94 5.57 10.69
N PRO A 66 9.95 5.04 11.42
CA PRO A 66 11.29 4.91 10.90
C PRO A 66 11.37 3.78 9.87
N LYS A 67 12.38 3.84 8.99
CA LYS A 67 12.63 2.79 8.00
C LYS A 67 12.84 1.44 8.70
N GLY A 68 12.19 0.38 8.21
CA GLY A 68 12.33 -0.97 8.75
C GLY A 68 11.76 -1.20 10.16
N SER A 69 10.83 -0.37 10.64
CA SER A 69 10.13 -0.64 11.92
C SER A 69 9.29 -1.91 11.90
N ASN A 70 8.76 -2.31 10.73
CA ASN A 70 7.90 -3.48 10.53
C ASN A 70 6.69 -3.56 11.48
N GLU A 71 6.14 -2.40 11.87
CA GLU A 71 4.96 -2.23 12.70
C GLU A 71 3.63 -2.31 11.91
N ILE A 72 3.65 -2.01 10.61
CA ILE A 72 2.45 -2.07 9.76
C ILE A 72 2.43 -3.39 9.01
N GLU A 73 1.44 -4.22 9.27
CA GLU A 73 1.22 -5.51 8.60
C GLU A 73 0.38 -5.33 7.33
N LEU A 74 0.76 -5.97 6.22
CA LEU A 74 -0.10 -6.15 5.04
C LEU A 74 -0.95 -7.41 5.28
N VAL A 75 -2.26 -7.22 5.44
CA VAL A 75 -3.21 -8.28 5.77
C VAL A 75 -3.83 -8.91 4.53
N ASP A 76 -4.15 -8.07 3.54
CA ASP A 76 -4.80 -8.49 2.31
C ASP A 76 -4.43 -7.54 1.17
N ILE A 77 -4.43 -8.06 -0.06
CA ILE A 77 -4.13 -7.32 -1.27
C ILE A 77 -4.90 -7.89 -2.48
N ASP A 78 -5.65 -7.02 -3.14
CA ASP A 78 -6.34 -7.26 -4.40
C ASP A 78 -5.76 -6.35 -5.47
N ILE A 79 -5.49 -6.90 -6.66
CA ILE A 79 -4.80 -6.22 -7.75
C ILE A 79 -5.61 -6.44 -9.03
N ASN A 80 -5.99 -5.36 -9.69
CA ASN A 80 -6.75 -5.38 -10.92
C ASN A 80 -6.15 -4.43 -11.96
N CYS A 81 -5.91 -4.90 -13.17
CA CYS A 81 -5.54 -4.07 -14.31
C CYS A 81 -6.78 -3.71 -15.13
N ASN A 82 -6.99 -2.41 -15.35
CA ASN A 82 -8.07 -1.88 -16.19
C ASN A 82 -7.53 -0.95 -17.28
#